data_AF-A0A9E1FE77-F1
#
_entry.id   AF-A0A9E1FE77-F1
#
_cell.length_a   1.000
_cell.length_b   1.000
_cell.length_c   1.000
_cell.angle_alpha   90.00
_cell.angle_beta   90.00
_cell.angle_gamma   90.00
#
_symmetry.space_group_name_H-M   'P 1'
#
loop_
_entity.id
_entity.type
_entity.pdbx_description
1 polymer ?
#
loop_
_entity_poly.entity_id
_entity_poly.type
_entity_poly.pdbx_seq_one_letter_code
_entity_poly.pdbx_strand_id
1 'polypeptide(L)'
;MEIGTVVSAMYEDKALGKIPDHRFQLMTEKYDAETGRLQCEIEEIERYFKAADEQEINTEMFIDVIRQYKDIRKLTPQIVSDLIEKIVVGERRKVNGKWKQQFDIYYRFVGLI
;
A
#
# COMPACT_ATOMS: atom_id res chain seq x y z
N MET A 1 -12.59 -15.01 18.50
CA MET A 1 -12.49 -16.15 19.43
C MET A 1 -13.72 -17.04 19.45
N GLU A 2 -14.91 -16.60 19.00
CA GLU A 2 -16.14 -17.40 19.20
C GLU A 2 -16.32 -18.57 18.22
N ILE A 3 -15.95 -18.42 16.94
CA ILE A 3 -16.16 -19.48 15.93
C ILE A 3 -15.31 -20.72 16.23
N GLY A 4 -14.05 -20.56 16.65
CA GLY A 4 -13.18 -21.70 16.95
C GLY A 4 -13.70 -22.57 18.10
N THR A 5 -14.26 -21.95 19.14
CA THR A 5 -14.85 -22.66 20.28
C THR A 5 -16.11 -23.42 19.86
N VAL A 6 -16.95 -22.82 19.01
CA VAL A 6 -18.16 -23.45 18.47
C VAL A 6 -17.82 -24.65 17.58
N VAL A 7 -16.81 -24.52 16.71
CA VAL A 7 -16.34 -25.61 15.84
C VAL A 7 -15.79 -26.77 16.68
N SER A 8 -14.99 -26.48 17.70
CA SER A 8 -14.44 -27.52 18.59
C SER A 8 -15.54 -28.31 19.32
N ALA A 9 -16.54 -27.61 19.87
CA ALA A 9 -17.70 -28.25 20.51
C ALA A 9 -18.52 -29.11 19.53
N MET A 10 -18.61 -28.68 18.27
CA MET A 10 -19.31 -29.42 17.22
C MET A 10 -18.61 -30.73 16.86
N TYR A 11 -17.28 -30.75 16.86
CA TYR A 11 -16.48 -31.97 16.69
C TYR A 11 -16.63 -32.94 17.87
N GLU A 12 -16.71 -32.43 19.10
CA GLU A 12 -17.00 -33.26 20.28
C GLU A 12 -18.40 -33.88 20.21
N ASP A 13 -19.42 -33.10 19.85
CA ASP A 13 -20.80 -33.61 19.74
C ASP A 13 -20.98 -34.59 18.56
N LYS A 14 -20.18 -34.46 17.49
CA LYS A 14 -20.04 -35.48 16.45
C LYS A 14 -19.42 -36.76 16.99
N ALA A 15 -18.30 -36.67 17.73
CA ALA A 15 -17.64 -37.83 18.32
C ALA A 15 -18.54 -38.56 19.33
N LEU A 16 -19.44 -37.84 19.99
CA LEU A 16 -20.48 -38.37 20.89
C LEU A 16 -21.72 -38.90 20.15
N GLY A 17 -21.79 -38.82 18.82
CA GLY A 17 -22.89 -39.33 18.01
C GLY A 17 -24.20 -38.56 18.13
N LYS A 18 -24.21 -37.38 18.75
CA LYS A 18 -25.42 -36.56 18.95
C LYS A 18 -25.85 -35.83 17.67
N ILE A 19 -24.92 -35.66 16.73
CA ILE A 19 -25.16 -34.95 15.47
C ILE A 19 -25.00 -35.94 14.31
N PRO A 20 -26.02 -36.12 13.46
CA PRO A 20 -25.89 -36.95 12.27
C PRO A 20 -24.93 -36.30 11.24
N ASP A 21 -24.16 -37.13 10.53
CA ASP A 21 -23.07 -36.71 9.64
C ASP A 21 -23.46 -35.64 8.62
N HIS A 22 -24.66 -35.73 8.04
CA HIS A 22 -25.15 -34.76 7.05
C HIS A 22 -25.27 -33.32 7.60
N ARG A 23 -25.64 -33.17 8.88
CA ARG A 23 -25.74 -31.83 9.52
C ARG A 23 -24.38 -31.29 9.88
N PHE A 24 -23.45 -32.17 10.23
CA PHE A 24 -22.08 -31.79 10.52
C PHE A 24 -21.39 -31.24 9.27
N GLN A 25 -21.41 -31.97 8.15
CA GLN A 25 -20.82 -31.50 6.89
C GLN A 25 -21.37 -30.13 6.46
N LEU A 26 -22.70 -29.97 6.46
CA LEU A 26 -23.34 -28.72 6.06
C LEU A 26 -22.91 -27.53 6.93
N MET A 27 -22.75 -27.73 8.23
CA MET A 27 -22.35 -26.68 9.16
C MET A 27 -20.86 -26.39 9.06
N THR A 28 -20.01 -27.41 8.94
CA THR A 28 -18.57 -27.24 8.69
C THR A 28 -18.32 -26.44 7.42
N GLU A 29 -18.98 -26.78 6.30
CA GLU A 29 -18.86 -26.05 5.03
C GLU A 29 -19.25 -24.57 5.18
N LYS A 30 -20.33 -24.28 5.92
CA LYS A 30 -20.74 -22.90 6.20
C LYS A 30 -19.71 -22.13 7.01
N TYR A 31 -19.15 -22.73 8.06
CA TYR A 31 -18.18 -22.06 8.92
C TYR A 31 -16.83 -21.88 8.24
N ASP A 32 -16.41 -22.84 7.42
CA ASP A 32 -15.20 -22.72 6.61
C ASP A 32 -15.34 -21.60 5.58
N ALA A 33 -16.50 -21.51 4.91
CA ALA A 33 -16.79 -20.43 3.97
C ALA A 33 -16.80 -19.05 4.66
N GLU A 34 -17.43 -18.94 5.83
CA GLU A 34 -17.48 -17.67 6.57
C GLU A 34 -16.10 -17.27 7.10
N THR A 35 -15.31 -18.23 7.59
CA THR A 35 -13.94 -17.98 8.05
C THR A 35 -13.06 -17.52 6.89
N GLY A 36 -13.16 -18.17 5.72
CA GLY A 36 -12.45 -17.76 4.51
C GLY A 36 -12.84 -16.35 4.05
N ARG A 37 -14.15 -16.03 4.08
CA ARG A 37 -14.65 -14.69 3.74
C ARG A 37 -14.08 -13.62 4.68
N LEU A 38 -14.13 -13.86 5.98
CA LEU A 38 -13.59 -12.94 6.99
C LEU A 38 -12.08 -12.76 6.85
N GLN A 39 -11.33 -13.82 6.54
CA GLN A 39 -9.89 -13.74 6.31
C GLN A 39 -9.55 -12.88 5.10
N CYS A 40 -10.27 -13.06 3.98
CA CYS A 40 -10.12 -12.22 2.79
C CYS A 40 -10.43 -10.75 3.09
N GLU A 41 -11.48 -10.48 3.86
CA GLU A 41 -11.88 -9.11 4.24
C GLU A 41 -10.79 -8.45 5.11
N ILE A 42 -10.21 -9.19 6.06
CA ILE A 42 -9.07 -8.71 6.85
C ILE A 42 -7.87 -8.39 5.96
N GLU A 43 -7.50 -9.29 5.05
CA GLU A 43 -6.36 -9.05 4.15
C GLU A 43 -6.57 -7.84 3.24
N GLU A 44 -7.79 -7.61 2.75
CA GLU A 44 -8.11 -6.46 1.92
C GLU A 44 -8.00 -5.16 2.72
N ILE A 45 -8.53 -5.14 3.95
CA ILE A 45 -8.41 -4.01 4.87
C ILE A 45 -6.95 -3.74 5.21
N GLU A 46 -6.17 -4.77 5.55
CA GLU A 46 -4.73 -4.64 5.84
C GLU A 46 -3.95 -4.10 4.64
N ARG A 47 -4.26 -4.55 3.42
CA ARG A 47 -3.65 -4.01 2.20
C ARG A 47 -4.01 -2.54 1.99
N TYR A 48 -5.27 -2.16 2.22
CA TYR A 48 -5.70 -0.77 2.12
C TYR A 48 -4.99 0.12 3.14
N PHE A 49 -4.92 -0.31 4.41
CA PHE A 49 -4.20 0.42 5.44
C PHE A 49 -2.71 0.53 5.14
N LYS A 50 -2.07 -0.56 4.69
CA LYS A 50 -0.66 -0.52 4.31
C LYS A 50 -0.40 0.45 3.16
N ALA A 51 -1.26 0.47 2.14
CA ALA A 51 -1.14 1.41 1.04
C ALA A 51 -1.35 2.86 1.49
N ALA A 52 -2.29 3.12 2.40
CA ALA A 52 -2.52 4.45 2.95
C ALA A 52 -1.36 4.92 3.83
N ASP A 53 -0.82 4.05 4.69
CA ASP A 53 0.28 4.35 5.60
C ASP A 53 1.59 4.58 4.82
N GLU A 54 1.87 3.77 3.79
CA GLU A 54 2.98 4.01 2.86
C GLU A 54 2.86 5.35 2.14
N GLN A 55 1.65 5.83 1.84
CA GLN A 55 1.42 7.11 1.19
C GLN A 55 1.54 8.30 2.16
N GLU A 56 1.05 8.15 3.40
CA GLU A 56 1.08 9.18 4.43
C GLU A 56 2.50 9.41 4.98
N ILE A 57 3.21 8.33 5.34
CA ILE A 57 4.61 8.37 5.80
C ILE A 57 5.52 9.04 4.76
N ASN A 58 5.26 8.78 3.47
CA ASN A 58 6.02 9.35 2.37
C ASN A 58 5.79 10.87 2.22
N THR A 59 4.57 11.34 2.49
CA THR A 59 4.21 12.76 2.41
C THR A 59 4.82 13.58 3.54
N GLU A 60 4.84 13.06 4.78
CA GLU A 60 5.46 13.76 5.92
C GLU A 60 6.98 13.82 5.79
N MET A 61 7.64 12.71 5.42
CA MET A 61 9.08 12.71 5.14
C MET A 61 9.44 13.69 4.02
N PHE A 62 8.60 13.80 2.97
CA PHE A 62 8.80 14.75 1.89
C PHE A 62 8.78 16.22 2.37
N ILE A 63 7.83 16.58 3.23
CA ILE A 63 7.73 17.94 3.77
C ILE A 63 8.97 18.27 4.59
N ASP A 64 9.48 17.34 5.40
CA ASP A 64 10.66 17.57 6.23
C ASP A 64 11.95 17.67 5.40
N VAL A 65 12.08 16.82 4.37
CA VAL A 65 13.17 16.88 3.40
C VAL A 65 13.16 18.21 2.63
N ILE A 66 12.01 18.64 2.12
CA ILE A 66 11.90 19.93 1.42
C ILE A 66 12.15 21.12 2.36
N ARG A 67 11.71 21.05 3.62
CA ARG A 67 11.97 22.11 4.61
C ARG A 67 13.46 22.27 4.91
N GLN A 68 14.22 21.18 4.96
CA GLN A 68 15.68 21.23 5.11
C GLN A 68 16.39 21.80 3.87
N TYR A 69 15.74 21.75 2.71
CA TYR A 69 16.32 22.06 1.41
C TYR A 69 15.79 23.35 0.76
N LYS A 70 14.95 24.11 1.47
CA LYS A 70 14.36 25.38 1.00
C LYS A 70 15.39 26.49 0.70
N ASP A 71 16.64 26.32 1.14
CA ASP A 71 17.76 27.26 0.96
C ASP A 71 18.93 26.70 0.13
N ILE A 72 18.72 25.65 -0.68
CA ILE A 72 19.80 25.12 -1.53
C ILE A 72 20.13 26.08 -2.67
N ARG A 73 21.38 26.56 -2.70
CA ARG A 73 21.97 27.27 -3.86
C ARG A 73 22.62 26.36 -4.91
N LYS A 74 22.83 25.07 -4.62
CA LYS A 74 23.44 24.06 -5.52
C LYS A 74 22.83 22.67 -5.36
N LEU A 75 22.29 22.10 -6.43
CA LEU A 75 21.93 20.68 -6.46
C LEU A 75 23.19 19.81 -6.32
N THR A 76 23.26 18.98 -5.29
CA THR A 76 24.25 17.92 -5.17
C THR A 76 23.70 16.62 -5.78
N PRO A 77 24.56 15.71 -6.29
CA PRO A 77 24.13 14.43 -6.86
C PRO A 77 23.30 13.57 -5.89
N GLN A 78 23.59 13.67 -4.59
CA GLN A 78 22.86 12.96 -3.54
C GLN A 78 21.41 13.44 -3.45
N ILE A 79 21.19 14.75 -3.43
CA ILE A 79 19.85 15.38 -3.41
C ILE A 79 19.05 15.02 -4.66
N VAL A 80 19.70 14.97 -5.83
CA VAL A 80 19.06 14.52 -7.07
C VAL A 80 18.64 13.05 -6.96
N SER A 81 19.51 12.19 -6.46
CA SER A 81 19.20 10.76 -6.28
C SER A 81 18.01 10.54 -5.35
N ASP A 82 17.94 11.33 -4.27
CA ASP A 82 16.96 11.14 -3.21
C ASP A 82 15.59 11.75 -3.56
N LEU A 83 15.54 12.91 -4.21
CA LEU A 83 14.29 13.63 -4.49
C LEU A 83 13.75 13.40 -5.91
N ILE A 84 14.62 13.18 -6.88
CA ILE A 84 14.27 13.22 -8.30
C ILE A 84 14.19 11.80 -8.85
N GLU A 85 13.05 11.47 -9.45
CA GLU A 85 12.81 10.20 -10.13
C GLU A 85 13.53 10.20 -11.47
N LYS A 86 13.33 11.28 -12.24
CA LYS A 86 13.97 11.50 -13.53
C LYS A 86 13.95 12.98 -13.89
N ILE A 87 14.93 13.37 -14.71
CA ILE A 87 14.99 14.69 -15.34
C ILE A 87 14.88 14.46 -16.84
N VAL A 88 13.83 14.98 -17.46
CA VAL A 88 13.67 14.99 -18.91
C VAL A 88 14.29 16.26 -19.45
N VAL A 89 15.31 16.09 -20.28
CA VAL A 89 16.02 17.19 -20.91
C VAL A 89 15.46 17.37 -22.32
N GLY A 90 14.73 18.47 -22.51
CA GLY A 90 14.16 18.85 -23.79
C GLY A 90 15.22 19.33 -24.77
N GLU A 91 14.81 19.45 -26.03
CA GLU A 91 15.67 19.92 -27.10
C GLU A 91 16.13 21.36 -26.88
N ARG A 92 17.39 21.62 -27.24
CA ARG A 92 17.97 22.96 -27.18
C ARG A 92 17.48 23.78 -28.38
N ARG A 93 16.69 24.83 -28.12
CA ARG A 93 16.10 25.70 -29.15
C ARG A 93 16.66 27.12 -29.05
N LYS A 94 16.88 27.76 -30.19
CA LYS A 94 17.29 29.17 -30.23
C LYS A 94 16.05 30.06 -30.32
N VAL A 95 15.75 30.80 -29.26
CA VAL A 95 14.61 31.71 -29.18
C VAL A 95 15.13 33.13 -28.98
N ASN A 96 14.83 34.03 -29.90
CA ASN A 96 15.29 35.44 -29.88
C ASN A 96 16.81 35.59 -29.68
N GLY A 97 17.60 34.83 -30.45
CA GLY A 97 19.07 34.89 -30.40
C GLY A 97 19.71 34.20 -29.19
N LYS A 98 18.92 33.81 -28.18
CA LYS A 98 19.40 33.09 -26.99
C LYS A 98 19.09 31.59 -27.09
N TRP A 99 20.03 30.77 -26.65
CA TRP A 99 19.79 29.34 -26.48
C TRP A 99 18.91 29.12 -25.26
N LYS A 100 17.78 28.44 -25.44
CA LYS A 100 16.91 27.96 -24.37
C LYS A 100 16.85 26.44 -24.40
N GLN A 101 16.79 25.83 -23.23
CA GLN A 101 16.63 24.40 -23.06
C GLN A 101 15.58 24.16 -21.98
N GLN A 102 14.62 23.29 -22.27
CA GLN A 102 13.58 22.92 -21.33
C GLN A 102 14.06 21.75 -20.47
N PHE A 103 13.73 21.80 -19.19
CA PHE A 103 13.96 20.72 -18.24
C PHE A 103 12.63 20.42 -17.55
N ASP A 104 12.18 19.18 -17.63
CA ASP A 104 11.02 18.70 -16.88
C ASP A 104 11.53 17.76 -15.77
N ILE A 105 11.26 18.10 -14.52
CA ILE A 105 11.78 17.38 -13.34
C ILE A 105 10.63 16.61 -12.70
N TYR A 106 10.80 15.30 -12.56
CA TYR A 106 9.83 14.41 -11.94
C TYR A 106 10.33 14.03 -10.55
N TYR A 107 9.54 14.30 -9.53
CA TYR A 107 9.86 13.97 -8.15
C TYR A 107 9.29 12.60 -7.79
N ARG A 108 10.06 11.78 -7.06
CA ARG A 108 9.68 10.39 -6.73
C ARG A 108 8.41 10.29 -5.88
N PHE A 109 8.06 11.36 -5.17
CA PHE A 109 7.15 11.30 -4.02
C PHE A 109 5.96 12.25 -4.13
N VAL A 110 5.95 13.12 -5.14
CA VAL A 110 4.76 13.90 -5.49
C VAL A 110 4.50 13.58 -6.94
N GLY A 111 3.39 12.88 -7.20
CA GLY A 111 2.84 12.85 -8.55
C GLY A 111 2.77 14.29 -9.10
N LEU A 112 3.05 14.43 -10.39
CA LEU A 112 3.07 15.68 -11.18
C LEU A 112 2.38 16.90 -10.52
N ILE A 113 3.17 17.94 -10.23
CA ILE A 113 2.67 19.31 -9.99
C ILE A 113 2.75 20.09 -11.30
#